data_AF-A0A221NL14-F1
#
_entry.id   AF-A0A221NL14-F1
#
_cell.length_a   1.000
_cell.length_b   1.000
_cell.length_c   1.000
_cell.angle_alpha   90.00
_cell.angle_beta   90.00
_cell.angle_gamma   90.00
#
_symmetry.space_group_name_H-M   'P 1'
#
loop_
_entity.id
_entity.type
_entity.pdbx_description
1 polymer ?
#
loop_
_entity_poly.entity_id
_entity_poly.type
_entity_poly.pdbx_seq_one_letter_code
_entity_poly.pdbx_strand_id
1 'polypeptide(L)'
;MTCGACGGGTGDGQHLCARCTQLLEQDLAELNELWDDLQVTVAKLDKGADSVGTSGGHAGSSEPINLTASDRARTLTEILIGWAHALGHSTHTALQASDVLFSQIREVRRQDWAPVLKEELHTTMGNAGPPRTGQRSLLLSAGARPSSRACAAPMR
;
A
#
# COMPACT_ATOMS: atom_id res chain seq x y z
N MET A 1 -4.95 18.95 -18.03
CA MET A 1 -4.17 17.69 -17.88
C MET A 1 -5.06 16.63 -17.25
N THR A 2 -4.64 15.36 -17.26
CA THR A 2 -5.38 14.24 -16.66
C THR A 2 -4.63 13.66 -15.47
N CYS A 3 -5.40 13.19 -14.49
CA CYS A 3 -4.89 12.51 -13.32
C CYS A 3 -4.28 11.16 -13.74
N GLY A 4 -3.02 10.93 -13.41
CA GLY A 4 -2.34 9.67 -13.73
C GLY A 4 -2.92 8.45 -13.01
N ALA A 5 -3.68 8.66 -11.93
CA ALA A 5 -4.27 7.56 -11.15
C ALA A 5 -5.71 7.21 -11.53
N CYS A 6 -6.54 8.17 -11.96
CA CYS A 6 -7.96 7.93 -12.23
C CYS A 6 -8.48 8.49 -13.57
N GLY A 7 -7.64 9.17 -14.34
CA GLY A 7 -8.02 9.80 -15.60
C GLY A 7 -8.88 11.08 -15.47
N GLY A 8 -9.29 11.47 -14.26
CA GLY A 8 -10.05 12.70 -14.02
C GLY A 8 -9.26 13.98 -14.32
N GLY A 9 -9.94 15.10 -14.52
CA GLY A 9 -9.26 16.39 -14.80
C GLY A 9 -8.35 16.85 -13.66
N THR A 10 -7.18 17.40 -14.02
CA THR A 10 -6.24 18.02 -13.08
C THR A 10 -5.95 19.47 -13.47
N GLY A 11 -5.57 20.28 -12.47
CA GLY A 11 -5.03 21.62 -12.71
C GLY A 11 -3.65 21.54 -13.38
N ASP A 12 -3.19 22.66 -13.93
CA ASP A 12 -1.91 22.71 -14.63
C ASP A 12 -0.74 22.31 -13.72
N GLY A 13 0.15 21.47 -14.24
CA GLY A 13 1.33 20.96 -13.54
C GLY A 13 1.03 19.96 -12.42
N GLN A 14 -0.16 19.33 -12.42
CA GLN A 14 -0.54 18.36 -11.40
C GLN A 14 -0.82 16.98 -12.00
N HIS A 15 -0.24 15.96 -11.38
CA HIS A 15 -0.36 14.57 -11.76
C HIS A 15 -1.45 13.83 -10.98
N LEU A 16 -1.86 14.36 -9.82
CA LEU A 16 -3.02 13.89 -9.06
C LEU A 16 -4.14 14.93 -9.01
N CYS A 17 -5.38 14.47 -9.18
CA CYS A 17 -6.56 15.30 -8.94
C CYS A 17 -6.84 15.45 -7.43
N ALA A 18 -7.68 16.41 -7.06
CA ALA A 18 -8.03 16.67 -5.66
C ALA A 18 -8.56 15.41 -4.96
N ARG A 19 -9.39 14.61 -5.64
CA ARG A 19 -9.91 13.35 -5.11
C ARG A 19 -8.81 12.32 -4.84
N CYS A 20 -7.89 12.11 -5.79
CA CYS A 20 -6.80 11.15 -5.59
C CYS A 20 -5.79 11.63 -4.55
N THR A 21 -5.63 12.95 -4.43
CA THR A 21 -4.82 13.56 -3.37
C THR A 21 -5.44 13.27 -2.00
N GLN A 22 -6.75 13.47 -1.84
CA GLN A 22 -7.45 13.17 -0.60
C GLN A 22 -7.38 11.69 -0.20
N LEU A 23 -7.47 10.78 -1.17
CA LEU A 23 -7.30 9.35 -0.91
C LEU A 23 -5.87 9.03 -0.44
N LEU A 24 -4.85 9.66 -1.05
CA LEU A 24 -3.47 9.51 -0.60
C LEU A 24 -3.26 10.06 0.82
N GLU A 25 -3.87 11.21 1.15
CA GLU A 25 -3.85 11.77 2.51
C GLU A 25 -4.48 10.81 3.51
N GLN A 26 -5.61 10.20 3.14
CA GLN A 26 -6.28 9.20 3.95
C GLN A 26 -5.39 7.96 4.13
N ASP A 27 -4.79 7.45 3.05
CA ASP A 27 -3.93 6.28 3.12
C ASP A 27 -2.71 6.53 4.05
N LEU A 28 -2.08 7.71 3.94
CA LEU A 28 -0.97 8.10 4.82
C LEU A 28 -1.39 8.28 6.29
N ALA A 29 -2.63 8.73 6.54
CA ALA A 29 -3.16 8.84 7.90
C ALA A 29 -3.48 7.47 8.51
N GLU A 30 -4.14 6.59 7.76
CA GLU A 30 -4.47 5.22 8.17
C GLU A 30 -3.21 4.38 8.41
N LEU A 31 -2.15 4.63 7.62
CA LEU A 31 -0.85 4.00 7.81
C LEU A 31 -0.29 4.22 9.22
N ASN A 32 -0.44 5.41 9.80
CA ASN A 32 0.07 5.67 11.16
C ASN A 32 -0.62 4.77 12.20
N GLU A 33 -1.93 4.56 12.07
CA GLU A 33 -2.69 3.65 12.94
C GLU A 33 -2.29 2.19 12.71
N LEU A 34 -2.20 1.78 11.43
CA LEU A 34 -1.79 0.43 11.05
C LEU A 34 -0.36 0.09 11.50
N TRP A 35 0.53 1.07 11.53
CA TRP A 35 1.93 0.88 11.88
C TRP A 35 2.09 0.41 13.33
N ASP A 36 1.31 0.98 14.26
CA ASP A 36 1.33 0.55 15.66
C ASP A 36 0.86 -0.91 15.81
N ASP A 37 -0.21 -1.28 15.11
CA ASP A 37 -0.73 -2.66 15.10
C ASP A 37 0.29 -3.65 14.50
N LEU A 38 0.98 -3.26 13.43
CA LEU A 38 2.04 -4.06 12.83
C LEU A 38 3.21 -4.24 13.80
N GLN A 39 3.67 -3.18 14.46
CA GLN A 39 4.76 -3.25 15.44
C GLN A 39 4.40 -4.12 16.65
N VAL A 40 3.18 -4.01 17.17
CA VAL A 40 2.69 -4.88 18.25
C VAL A 40 2.67 -6.35 17.81
N THR A 41 2.26 -6.61 16.57
CA THR A 41 2.26 -7.96 16.00
C THR A 41 3.68 -8.50 15.89
N VAL A 42 4.62 -7.72 15.35
CA VAL A 42 6.04 -8.09 15.24
C VAL A 42 6.67 -8.34 16.63
N ALA A 43 6.44 -7.45 17.60
CA ALA A 43 7.00 -7.58 18.95
C ALA A 43 6.46 -8.79 19.74
N LYS A 44 5.22 -9.21 19.48
CA LYS A 44 4.65 -10.43 20.06
C LYS A 44 5.34 -11.69 19.51
N LEU A 45 5.81 -11.67 18.27
CA LEU A 45 6.52 -12.79 17.64
C LEU A 45 7.90 -13.00 18.23
N ASP A 46 8.64 -11.91 18.43
CA ASP A 46 9.97 -11.91 19.02
C ASP A 46 9.97 -12.61 20.40
N LYS A 47 8.99 -12.29 21.25
CA LYS A 47 8.84 -12.90 22.59
C LYS A 47 8.35 -14.35 22.57
N GLY A 48 7.63 -14.77 21.53
CA GLY A 48 7.14 -16.15 21.39
C GLY A 48 8.23 -17.13 20.96
N ALA A 49 9.19 -16.67 20.16
CA ALA A 49 10.32 -17.47 19.71
C ALA A 49 11.29 -17.84 20.84
N ASP A 50 11.49 -16.93 21.81
CA ASP A 50 12.36 -17.17 22.97
C ASP A 50 11.73 -18.05 24.07
N SER A 51 10.43 -18.37 23.98
CA SER A 51 9.70 -19.09 25.04
C SER A 51 9.54 -20.60 24.83
N VAL A 52 10.12 -21.19 23.78
CA VAL A 52 10.02 -22.65 23.53
C VAL A 52 11.13 -23.46 24.18
N GLY A 53 11.11 -23.49 25.51
CA GLY A 53 11.79 -24.50 26.31
C GLY A 53 10.84 -25.64 26.68
N THR A 54 11.16 -26.85 26.17
CA THR A 54 10.77 -28.19 26.66
C THR A 54 9.28 -28.63 26.64
N SER A 55 9.07 -29.76 25.96
CA SER A 55 7.99 -30.76 26.17
C SER A 55 6.62 -30.53 25.51
N GLY A 56 6.48 -31.10 24.31
CA GLY A 56 5.36 -32.01 23.99
C GLY A 56 4.00 -31.41 23.58
N GLY A 57 3.60 -31.70 22.34
CA GLY A 57 2.19 -31.87 22.00
C GLY A 57 1.61 -30.89 20.99
N HIS A 58 1.49 -31.36 19.74
CA HIS A 58 0.61 -30.84 18.69
C HIS A 58 0.76 -29.34 18.36
N ALA A 59 1.85 -29.02 17.66
CA ALA A 59 1.97 -27.78 16.90
C ALA A 59 0.91 -27.77 15.78
N GLY A 60 -0.29 -27.33 16.11
CA GLY A 60 -1.23 -26.80 15.13
C GLY A 60 -0.52 -25.65 14.42
N SER A 61 -0.11 -25.90 13.19
CA SER A 61 0.61 -25.01 12.27
C SER A 61 0.00 -23.62 12.23
N SER A 62 0.41 -22.74 13.13
CA SER A 62 0.04 -21.32 13.11
C SER A 62 1.11 -20.54 12.36
N GLU A 63 1.29 -20.82 11.08
CA GLU A 63 2.09 -19.98 10.17
C GLU A 63 1.35 -19.92 8.83
N PRO A 64 0.82 -18.73 8.45
CA PRO A 64 1.61 -17.76 7.70
C PRO A 64 1.30 -16.26 7.94
N ILE A 65 0.35 -15.89 8.82
CA ILE A 65 -0.09 -14.48 8.98
C ILE A 65 1.04 -13.57 9.51
N ASN A 66 1.94 -14.15 10.29
CA ASN A 66 2.91 -13.45 11.10
C ASN A 66 4.19 -13.01 10.34
N LEU A 67 4.70 -13.85 9.43
CA LEU A 67 5.79 -13.46 8.50
C LEU A 67 5.34 -12.40 7.51
N THR A 68 4.08 -12.48 7.10
CA THR A 68 3.47 -11.50 6.21
C THR A 68 3.39 -10.11 6.85
N ALA A 69 3.19 -9.99 8.16
CA ALA A 69 3.19 -8.70 8.85
C ALA A 69 4.57 -8.02 8.84
N SER A 70 5.65 -8.78 9.15
CA SER A 70 7.02 -8.26 9.10
C SER A 70 7.46 -7.86 7.69
N ASP A 71 7.17 -8.71 6.70
CA ASP A 71 7.49 -8.44 5.29
C ASP A 71 6.75 -7.19 4.77
N ARG A 72 5.50 -7.00 5.18
CA ARG A 72 4.71 -5.79 4.89
C ARG A 72 5.28 -4.55 5.56
N ALA A 73 5.63 -4.62 6.84
CA ALA A 73 6.23 -3.49 7.56
C ALA A 73 7.53 -3.05 6.89
N ARG A 74 8.35 -4.01 6.45
CA ARG A 74 9.56 -3.76 5.67
C ARG A 74 9.24 -3.11 4.32
N THR A 75 8.32 -3.68 3.55
CA THR A 75 7.91 -3.16 2.23
C THR A 75 7.39 -1.73 2.32
N LEU A 76 6.51 -1.45 3.29
CA LEU A 76 6.00 -0.08 3.54
C LEU A 76 7.15 0.88 3.89
N THR A 77 8.11 0.45 4.70
CA THR A 77 9.29 1.26 5.04
C THR A 77 10.08 1.63 3.80
N GLU A 78 10.38 0.65 2.95
CA GLU A 78 11.17 0.85 1.73
C GLU A 78 10.46 1.81 0.75
N ILE A 79 9.14 1.65 0.55
CA ILE A 79 8.33 2.53 -0.30
C ILE A 79 8.34 3.96 0.23
N LEU A 80 7.99 4.16 1.51
CA LEU A 80 7.83 5.51 2.07
C LEU A 80 9.15 6.26 2.12
N ILE A 81 10.22 5.59 2.57
CA ILE A 81 11.56 6.19 2.58
C ILE A 81 11.98 6.52 1.15
N GLY A 82 11.79 5.61 0.19
CA GLY A 82 12.12 5.85 -1.22
C GLY A 82 11.46 7.11 -1.78
N TRP A 83 10.17 7.30 -1.53
CA TRP A 83 9.43 8.46 -2.01
C TRP A 83 9.74 9.75 -1.22
N ALA A 84 10.00 9.66 0.08
CA ALA A 84 10.51 10.82 0.84
C ALA A 84 11.88 11.28 0.32
N HIS A 85 12.76 10.33 -0.03
CA HIS A 85 14.04 10.62 -0.68
C HIS A 85 13.88 11.22 -2.07
N ALA A 86 12.87 10.80 -2.84
CA ALA A 86 12.54 11.40 -4.14
C ALA A 86 12.14 12.88 -4.02
N LEU A 87 11.58 13.30 -2.88
CA LEU A 87 11.35 14.71 -2.54
C LEU A 87 12.59 15.44 -1.99
N GLY A 88 13.73 14.75 -1.85
CA GLY A 88 14.96 15.30 -1.29
C GLY A 88 15.05 15.24 0.24
N HIS A 89 14.12 14.54 0.91
CA HIS A 89 14.14 14.38 2.36
C HIS A 89 14.82 13.06 2.76
N SER A 90 15.83 13.15 3.63
CA SER A 90 16.44 11.97 4.24
C SER A 90 15.65 11.59 5.48
N THR A 91 15.08 10.39 5.49
CA THR A 91 14.30 9.86 6.62
C THR A 91 14.79 8.46 6.96
N HIS A 92 14.68 8.08 8.23
CA HIS A 92 15.21 6.81 8.73
C HIS A 92 14.12 5.83 9.16
N THR A 93 12.87 6.29 9.20
CA THR A 93 11.73 5.50 9.65
C THR A 93 10.52 5.74 8.74
N ALA A 94 9.67 4.72 8.61
CA ALA A 94 8.43 4.79 7.83
C ALA A 94 7.52 5.93 8.30
N LEU A 95 7.40 6.15 9.62
CA LEU A 95 6.57 7.20 10.19
C LEU A 95 7.08 8.61 9.84
N GLN A 96 8.39 8.85 9.94
CA GLN A 96 8.98 10.12 9.52
C GLN A 96 8.78 10.37 8.02
N ALA A 97 8.95 9.32 7.20
CA ALA A 97 8.71 9.41 5.77
C ALA A 97 7.23 9.71 5.46
N SER A 98 6.29 9.05 6.14
CA SER A 98 4.85 9.30 6.02
C SER A 98 4.50 10.76 6.35
N ASP A 99 5.00 11.27 7.48
CA ASP A 99 4.74 12.65 7.92
C ASP A 99 5.31 13.70 6.93
N VAL A 100 6.50 13.44 6.38
CA VAL A 100 7.08 14.28 5.32
C VAL A 100 6.20 14.26 4.06
N LEU A 101 5.78 13.08 3.60
CA LEU A 101 4.92 12.96 2.42
C LEU A 101 3.57 13.64 2.62
N PHE A 102 2.98 13.51 3.81
CA PHE A 102 1.72 14.12 4.19
C PHE A 102 1.83 15.66 4.27
N SER A 103 2.84 16.18 4.96
CA SER A 103 3.06 17.62 5.08
C SER A 103 3.39 18.28 3.74
N GLN A 104 4.04 17.56 2.83
CA GLN A 104 4.43 18.01 1.50
C GLN A 104 3.44 17.57 0.40
N ILE A 105 2.20 17.19 0.73
CA ILE A 105 1.25 16.62 -0.22
C ILE A 105 0.97 17.51 -1.45
N ARG A 106 1.06 18.84 -1.28
CA ARG A 106 0.93 19.81 -2.37
C ARG A 106 2.06 19.72 -3.38
N GLU A 107 3.25 19.37 -2.92
CA GLU A 107 4.40 19.14 -3.77
C GLU A 107 4.33 17.74 -4.37
N VAL A 108 4.00 16.73 -3.57
CA VAL A 108 3.79 15.34 -4.03
C VAL A 108 2.87 15.30 -5.26
N ARG A 109 1.68 15.92 -5.22
CA ARG A 109 0.73 15.90 -6.37
C ARG A 109 1.25 16.52 -7.66
N ARG A 110 2.35 17.29 -7.62
CA ARG A 110 3.00 17.91 -8.79
C ARG A 110 4.11 17.06 -9.37
N GLN A 111 4.52 16.02 -8.67
CA GLN A 111 5.55 15.10 -9.12
C GLN A 111 4.97 14.08 -10.10
N ASP A 112 5.75 13.71 -11.12
CA ASP A 112 5.32 12.75 -12.14
C ASP A 112 5.09 11.34 -11.59
N TRP A 113 5.78 11.01 -10.50
CA TRP A 113 5.70 9.73 -9.81
C TRP A 113 4.56 9.63 -8.79
N ALA A 114 3.84 10.72 -8.51
CA ALA A 114 2.76 10.74 -7.52
C ALA A 114 1.65 9.67 -7.74
N PRO A 115 1.24 9.36 -8.99
CA PRO A 115 0.30 8.27 -9.24
C PRO A 115 0.85 6.89 -8.83
N VAL A 116 2.16 6.68 -8.97
CA VAL A 116 2.83 5.43 -8.61
C VAL A 116 2.83 5.26 -7.10
N LEU A 117 3.26 6.28 -6.34
CA LEU A 117 3.18 6.27 -4.86
C LEU A 117 1.76 5.91 -4.39
N LYS A 118 0.74 6.56 -4.96
CA LYS A 118 -0.66 6.33 -4.57
C LYS A 118 -1.08 4.88 -4.79
N GLU A 119 -0.73 4.31 -5.94
CA GLU A 119 -1.08 2.93 -6.27
C GLU A 119 -0.33 1.92 -5.39
N GLU A 120 0.97 2.14 -5.18
CA GLU A 120 1.81 1.29 -4.33
C GLU A 120 1.34 1.29 -2.88
N LEU A 121 1.07 2.48 -2.32
CA LEU A 121 0.58 2.60 -0.95
C LEU A 121 -0.79 1.93 -0.80
N HIS A 122 -1.73 2.23 -1.70
CA HIS A 122 -3.06 1.64 -1.67
C HIS A 122 -3.03 0.11 -1.82
N THR A 123 -2.18 -0.41 -2.71
CA THR A 123 -2.01 -1.86 -2.89
C THR A 123 -1.42 -2.52 -1.65
N THR A 124 -0.42 -1.89 -1.03
CA THR A 124 0.26 -2.46 0.13
C THR A 124 -0.65 -2.46 1.35
N MET A 125 -1.44 -1.39 1.56
CA MET A 125 -2.41 -1.31 2.65
C MET A 125 -3.69 -2.12 2.39
N GLY A 126 -4.19 -2.18 1.16
CA GLY A 126 -5.38 -2.95 0.80
C GLY A 126 -5.20 -4.45 0.99
N ASN A 127 -3.95 -4.93 0.89
CA ASN A 127 -3.58 -6.29 1.27
C ASN A 127 -3.38 -6.46 2.79
N ALA A 128 -3.30 -5.38 3.58
CA ALA A 128 -2.97 -5.39 5.01
C ALA A 128 -4.15 -5.62 5.97
N GLY A 129 -5.40 -5.48 5.51
CA GLY A 129 -6.57 -5.76 6.35
C GLY A 129 -6.67 -7.25 6.73
N PRO A 130 -7.21 -7.61 7.92
CA PRO A 130 -7.62 -8.98 8.17
C PRO A 130 -8.57 -9.41 7.04
N PRO A 131 -8.59 -10.70 6.63
CA PRO A 131 -9.55 -11.15 5.64
C PRO A 131 -10.92 -10.71 6.14
N ARG A 132 -11.61 -9.87 5.37
CA ARG A 132 -13.00 -9.54 5.64
C ARG A 132 -13.76 -10.84 5.44
N THR A 133 -13.91 -11.60 6.52
CA THR A 133 -14.70 -12.83 6.61
C THR A 133 -16.11 -12.47 6.17
N GLY A 134 -16.39 -12.64 4.89
CA GLY A 134 -17.58 -12.07 4.27
C GLY A 134 -17.59 -12.09 2.74
N GLN A 135 -16.44 -12.21 2.05
CA GLN A 135 -16.44 -12.42 0.61
C GLN A 135 -16.27 -13.91 0.29
N ARG A 136 -17.41 -14.62 0.29
CA ARG A 136 -17.51 -16.00 -0.21
C ARG A 136 -16.94 -16.04 -1.62
N SER A 137 -15.81 -16.73 -1.75
CA SER A 137 -15.29 -17.25 -3.01
C SER A 137 -16.37 -18.03 -3.75
N LEU A 138 -16.97 -17.36 -4.72
CA LEU A 138 -17.39 -17.95 -5.98
C LEU A 138 -16.67 -17.07 -7.00
N LEU A 139 -15.61 -17.53 -7.64
CA LEU A 139 -15.75 -18.32 -8.85
C LEU A 139 -14.45 -19.08 -9.14
N LEU A 140 -14.50 -20.40 -9.01
CA LEU A 140 -13.81 -21.29 -9.94
C LEU A 140 -14.58 -21.19 -11.26
N SER A 141 -13.91 -20.83 -12.35
CA SER A 141 -13.81 -21.67 -13.58
C SER A 141 -13.42 -20.84 -14.80
N ALA A 142 -12.37 -21.32 -15.47
CA ALA A 142 -12.25 -21.43 -16.92
C ALA A 142 -12.35 -20.16 -17.80
N GLY A 143 -11.18 -19.71 -18.25
CA GLY A 143 -10.89 -19.55 -19.68
C GLY A 143 -11.64 -18.47 -20.46
N ALA A 144 -10.98 -17.32 -20.65
CA ALA A 144 -11.03 -16.59 -21.92
C ALA A 144 -9.93 -15.52 -21.95
N ARG A 145 -8.97 -15.66 -22.87
CA ARG A 145 -8.24 -14.49 -23.41
C ARG A 145 -9.21 -13.75 -24.34
N PRO A 146 -9.26 -12.41 -24.30
CA PRO A 146 -9.63 -11.65 -25.48
C PRO A 146 -8.39 -11.02 -26.12
N SER A 147 -8.11 -11.49 -27.34
CA SER A 147 -7.23 -10.85 -28.31
C SER A 147 -7.69 -9.44 -28.67
N SER A 148 -6.70 -8.62 -28.96
CA SER A 148 -6.72 -7.32 -29.62
C SER A 148 -7.71 -7.24 -30.81
N ARG A 149 -8.53 -6.17 -30.88
CA ARG A 149 -8.80 -5.46 -32.16
C ARG A 149 -9.65 -4.18 -32.02
N ALA A 150 -9.11 -3.15 -32.69
CA ALA A 150 -9.78 -2.14 -33.50
C ALA A 150 -10.63 -1.04 -32.83
N CYS A 151 -9.99 0.11 -32.62
CA CYS A 151 -10.66 1.41 -32.74
C CYS A 151 -10.94 1.69 -34.22
N ALA A 152 -12.21 1.67 -34.62
CA ALA A 152 -12.69 2.28 -35.84
C ALA A 152 -13.19 3.69 -35.49
N ALA A 153 -12.61 4.71 -36.15
CA ALA A 153 -13.06 6.09 -36.07
C ALA A 153 -14.34 6.30 -36.90
N PRO A 154 -15.27 7.17 -36.48
CA PRO A 154 -16.38 7.59 -37.33
C PRO A 154 -15.95 8.71 -38.30
N MET A 155 -16.29 8.52 -39.58
CA MET A 155 -16.24 9.54 -40.63
C MET A 155 -17.22 10.68 -40.36
N ARG A 156 -16.77 11.91 -40.65
CA ARG A 156 -17.56 12.96 -41.29
C ARG A 156 -16.71 13.66 -42.33
#